data_AF-A0A962ZIA0-F1
#
_entry.id   AF-A0A962ZIA0-F1
#
_cell.length_a   1.000
_cell.length_b   1.000
_cell.length_c   1.000
_cell.angle_alpha   90.00
_cell.angle_beta   90.00
_cell.angle_gamma   90.00
#
_symmetry.space_group_name_H-M   'P 1'
#
loop_
_entity.id
_entity.type
_entity.pdbx_description
1 polymer ?
#
loop_
_entity_poly.entity_id
_entity_poly.type
_entity_poly.pdbx_seq_one_letter_code
_entity_poly.pdbx_strand_id
1 'polypeptide(L)'
;DVEALVRVARSGRTILAIDGCPLHCTRATLARQGVTPDVHLDLSAHGVRKQPHQDPDTTQTENLWHSLVIPVVNLLHGETVRSA
;
A
#
# COMPACT_ATOMS: atom_id res chain seq x y z
N ASP A 1 -17.54 -6.86 7.32
CA ASP A 1 -16.99 -5.56 6.89
C ASP A 1 -17.24 -4.50 7.93
N VAL A 2 -16.46 -3.41 7.91
CA VAL A 2 -16.72 -2.23 8.75
C VAL A 2 -17.38 -1.17 7.87
N GLU A 3 -18.68 -0.97 8.04
CA GLU A 3 -19.52 -0.15 7.12
C GLU A 3 -18.95 1.26 6.89
N ALA A 4 -18.47 1.90 7.97
CA ALA A 4 -17.85 3.22 7.87
C ALA A 4 -16.62 3.23 6.97
N LEU A 5 -15.79 2.17 6.97
CA LEU A 5 -14.62 2.05 6.10
C LEU A 5 -15.00 1.75 4.65
N VAL A 6 -16.04 0.93 4.44
CA VAL A 6 -16.56 0.63 3.08
C VAL A 6 -17.07 1.90 2.41
N ARG A 7 -17.82 2.74 3.14
CA ARG A 7 -18.28 4.04 2.64
C ARG A 7 -17.12 4.95 2.24
N VAL A 8 -16.04 4.98 3.03
CA VAL A 8 -14.84 5.76 2.72
C VAL A 8 -14.14 5.19 1.48
N ALA A 9 -13.98 3.87 1.38
CA ALA A 9 -13.36 3.23 0.23
C ALA A 9 -14.14 3.45 -1.08
N ARG A 10 -15.47 3.64 -1.00
CA ARG A 10 -16.33 3.94 -2.16
C ARG A 10 -16.51 5.43 -2.44
N SER A 11 -15.87 6.32 -1.68
CA SER A 11 -16.13 7.77 -1.80
C SER A 11 -15.45 8.44 -3.00
N GLY A 12 -14.77 7.69 -3.86
CA GLY A 12 -14.00 8.24 -4.99
C GLY A 12 -12.67 8.92 -4.61
N ARG A 13 -12.20 8.72 -3.37
CA ARG A 13 -10.85 9.14 -2.97
C ARG A 13 -9.82 8.25 -3.65
N THR A 14 -8.66 8.80 -3.96
CA THR A 14 -7.50 8.02 -4.38
C THR A 14 -7.13 6.99 -3.32
N ILE A 15 -6.88 5.75 -3.73
CA ILE A 15 -6.55 4.61 -2.88
C ILE A 15 -5.20 4.04 -3.31
N LEU A 16 -4.24 4.10 -2.39
CA LEU A 16 -3.04 3.28 -2.41
C LEU A 16 -3.28 2.03 -1.56
N ALA A 17 -3.40 0.86 -2.20
CA ALA A 17 -3.46 -0.41 -1.49
C ALA A 17 -2.03 -0.92 -1.22
N ILE A 18 -1.72 -1.25 0.02
CA ILE A 18 -0.41 -1.83 0.41
C ILE A 18 -0.66 -3.23 0.98
N ASP A 19 0.03 -4.21 0.41
CA ASP A 19 0.06 -5.59 0.89
C ASP A 19 1.47 -5.96 1.35
N GLY A 20 1.58 -6.56 2.53
CA GLY A 20 2.86 -6.99 3.08
C GLY A 20 3.30 -8.39 2.65
N CYS A 21 2.47 -9.12 1.90
CA CYS A 21 2.74 -10.50 1.50
C CYS A 21 2.01 -10.91 0.22
N PRO A 22 2.40 -12.02 -0.43
CA PRO A 22 1.82 -12.48 -1.70
C PRO A 22 0.34 -12.91 -1.62
N LEU A 23 -0.26 -12.91 -0.42
CA LEU A 23 -1.68 -13.22 -0.25
C LEU A 23 -2.60 -12.09 -0.69
N HIS A 24 -2.07 -10.86 -0.82
CA HIS A 24 -2.80 -9.67 -1.28
C HIS A 24 -4.14 -9.42 -0.56
N CYS A 25 -4.15 -9.54 0.77
CA CYS A 25 -5.38 -9.46 1.56
C CYS A 25 -6.05 -8.08 1.52
N THR A 26 -5.28 -7.00 1.42
CA THR A 26 -5.78 -5.63 1.23
C THR A 26 -6.50 -5.51 -0.11
N ARG A 27 -5.83 -5.89 -1.22
CA ARG A 27 -6.44 -5.88 -2.55
C ARG A 27 -7.70 -6.76 -2.63
N ALA A 28 -7.65 -7.97 -2.08
CA ALA A 28 -8.80 -8.88 -2.06
C ALA A 28 -9.98 -8.30 -1.25
N THR A 29 -9.71 -7.61 -0.14
CA THR A 29 -10.74 -6.97 0.68
C THR A 29 -11.43 -5.83 -0.07
N LEU A 30 -10.67 -4.99 -0.78
CA LEU A 30 -11.23 -3.93 -1.64
C LEU A 30 -12.06 -4.53 -2.78
N ALA A 31 -11.55 -5.57 -3.45
CA ALA A 31 -12.25 -6.25 -4.53
C ALA A 31 -13.59 -6.86 -4.09
N ARG A 32 -13.67 -7.44 -2.88
CA ARG A 32 -14.94 -7.92 -2.29
C ARG A 32 -16.00 -6.81 -2.18
N GLN A 33 -15.57 -5.56 -2.00
CA GLN A 33 -16.44 -4.40 -1.93
C GLN A 33 -16.66 -3.71 -3.28
N GLY A 34 -16.19 -4.29 -4.39
CA GLY A 34 -16.27 -3.70 -5.72
C GLY A 34 -15.41 -2.45 -5.89
N VAL A 35 -14.36 -2.29 -5.06
CA VAL A 35 -13.44 -1.16 -5.12
C VAL A 35 -12.13 -1.62 -5.75
N THR A 36 -11.65 -0.87 -6.74
CA THR A 36 -10.32 -1.07 -7.34
C THR A 36 -9.41 0.06 -6.84
N PRO A 37 -8.25 -0.25 -6.24
CA PRO A 37 -7.29 0.78 -5.85
C PRO A 37 -6.64 1.42 -7.08
N ASP A 38 -6.28 2.69 -7.00
CA ASP A 38 -5.56 3.39 -8.07
C ASP A 38 -4.14 2.83 -8.24
N VAL A 39 -3.48 2.50 -7.12
CA VAL A 39 -2.19 1.82 -7.11
C VAL A 39 -2.21 0.71 -6.08
N HIS A 40 -1.58 -0.41 -6.42
CA HIS A 40 -1.36 -1.54 -5.53
C HIS A 40 0.13 -1.79 -5.37
N LEU A 41 0.62 -1.73 -4.14
CA LEU A 41 1.99 -2.09 -3.76
C LEU A 41 1.99 -3.42 -3.02
N ASP A 42 2.71 -4.40 -3.58
CA ASP A 42 3.05 -5.64 -2.89
C ASP A 42 4.49 -5.55 -2.39
N LEU A 43 4.65 -5.30 -1.09
CA LEU A 43 5.97 -5.18 -0.47
C LEU A 43 6.78 -6.48 -0.55
N SER A 44 6.13 -7.64 -0.72
CA SER A 44 6.85 -8.90 -0.86
C SER A 44 7.56 -9.06 -2.20
N ALA A 45 7.03 -8.42 -3.26
CA ALA A 45 7.75 -8.26 -4.52
C ALA A 45 8.99 -7.34 -4.39
N HIS A 46 9.05 -6.54 -3.31
CA HIS A 46 10.18 -5.67 -2.96
C HIS A 46 11.06 -6.23 -1.84
N GLY A 47 11.00 -7.54 -1.61
CA GLY A 47 11.90 -8.25 -0.69
C GLY A 47 11.46 -8.27 0.78
N VAL A 48 10.28 -7.72 1.11
CA VAL A 48 9.71 -7.89 2.45
C VAL A 48 9.25 -9.33 2.63
N ARG A 49 9.70 -9.96 3.71
CA ARG A 49 9.31 -11.33 4.06
C ARG A 49 8.52 -11.30 5.35
N LYS A 50 7.38 -11.98 5.37
CA LYS A 50 6.62 -12.21 6.59
C LYS A 50 7.39 -13.20 7.47
N GLN A 51 7.92 -12.72 8.59
CA GLN A 51 8.63 -13.55 9.57
C GLN A 51 7.75 -13.72 10.82
N PRO A 52 7.39 -14.95 11.21
CA PRO A 52 6.60 -15.17 12.42
C PRO A 52 7.36 -14.73 13.67
N HIS A 53 6.63 -14.11 14.62
CA HIS A 53 7.17 -13.73 15.93
C HIS A 53 8.38 -12.80 15.90
N GLN A 54 8.54 -12.02 14.83
CA GLN A 54 9.60 -11.05 14.68
C GLN A 54 9.03 -9.68 14.35
N ASP A 55 9.60 -8.66 14.97
CA ASP A 55 9.31 -7.29 14.61
C ASP A 55 9.90 -6.93 13.24
N PRO A 56 9.33 -5.96 12.53
CA PRO A 56 9.90 -5.45 11.29
C PRO A 56 11.33 -4.93 11.48
N ASP A 57 12.20 -5.19 10.50
CA ASP A 57 13.50 -4.53 10.42
C ASP A 57 13.27 -3.03 10.13
N THR A 58 13.68 -2.19 11.07
CA THR A 58 13.49 -0.74 10.98
C THR A 58 14.27 -0.12 9.83
N THR A 59 15.49 -0.60 9.54
CA THR A 59 16.29 -0.14 8.41
C THR A 59 15.65 -0.54 7.09
N GLN A 60 15.15 -1.79 6.97
CA GLN A 60 14.40 -2.19 5.79
C GLN A 60 13.13 -1.35 5.60
N THR A 61 12.42 -1.07 6.69
CA THR A 61 11.19 -0.28 6.68
C THR A 61 11.43 1.16 6.23
N GLU A 62 12.43 1.83 6.80
CA GLU A 62 12.82 3.20 6.43
C GLU A 62 13.25 3.26 4.96
N ASN A 63 14.07 2.32 4.50
CA ASN A 63 14.50 2.27 3.12
C ASN A 63 13.32 2.12 2.14
N LEU A 64 12.38 1.22 2.42
CA LEU A 64 11.18 1.05 1.58
C LEU A 64 10.26 2.26 1.63
N TRP A 65 10.12 2.89 2.80
CA TRP A 65 9.33 4.11 2.96
C TRP A 65 9.84 5.23 2.03
N HIS A 66 11.15 5.47 2.03
CA HIS A 66 11.77 6.53 1.23
C HIS A 66 11.92 6.17 -0.26
N SER A 67 12.26 4.94 -0.59
CA SER A 67 12.56 4.54 -1.98
C SER A 67 11.33 4.09 -2.78
N LEU A 68 10.24 3.70 -2.12
CA LEU A 68 9.05 3.15 -2.78
C LEU A 68 7.78 3.88 -2.40
N VAL A 69 7.45 3.97 -1.09
CA VAL A 69 6.14 4.46 -0.66
C VAL A 69 5.98 5.96 -0.90
N ILE A 70 6.93 6.79 -0.45
CA ILE A 70 6.88 8.25 -0.66
C ILE A 70 6.79 8.60 -2.15
N PRO A 71 7.65 8.07 -3.04
CA PRO A 71 7.54 8.35 -4.47
C PRO A 71 6.17 8.02 -5.06
N VAL A 72 5.58 6.88 -4.68
CA VAL A 72 4.25 6.46 -5.16
C VAL A 72 3.16 7.38 -4.65
N VAL A 73 3.22 7.79 -3.39
CA VAL A 73 2.29 8.76 -2.79
C VAL A 73 2.38 10.10 -3.53
N ASN A 74 3.58 10.61 -3.79
CA ASN A 74 3.78 11.87 -4.51
C ASN A 74 3.21 11.80 -5.93
N LEU A 75 3.43 10.68 -6.63
CA LEU A 75 2.84 10.44 -7.95
C LEU A 75 1.32 10.47 -7.93
N LEU A 76 0.70 9.85 -6.92
CA LEU A 76 -0.75 9.85 -6.73
C LEU A 76 -1.33 11.24 -6.42
N HIS A 77 -0.56 12.12 -5.79
CA HIS A 77 -0.94 13.51 -5.52
C HIS A 77 -0.62 14.48 -6.67
N GLY A 78 -0.02 14.00 -7.77
CA GLY A 78 0.37 14.85 -8.90
C GLY A 78 1.57 15.74 -8.59
N GLU A 79 2.37 15.41 -7.58
CA GLU A 79 3.58 16.13 -7.23
C GLU A 79 4.76 15.59 -8.05
N THR A 80 5.37 16.43 -8.89
CA THR A 80 6.58 16.05 -9.62
C THR A 80 7.72 15.80 -8.64
N VAL A 81 8.16 14.54 -8.52
CA VAL A 81 9.41 14.19 -7.84
C VAL A 81 10.56 14.85 -8.61
N ARG A 82 11.05 15.98 -8.12
CA ARG A 82 12.31 16.57 -8.60
C ARG A 82 13.45 15.66 -8.14
N SER A 83 13.98 14.87 -9.07
CA SER A 83 15.32 14.29 -8.90
C SER A 83 16.32 15.44 -8.75
N ALA A 84 17.02 15.45 -7.61
CA ALA A 84 18.28 16.17 -7.45
C ALA A 84 19.42 15.25 -7.91
#